data_AF-A0A7J5A506-F1
#
_entry.id   AF-A0A7J5A506-F1
#
_cell.length_a   1.000
_cell.length_b   1.000
_cell.length_c   1.000
_cell.angle_alpha   90.00
_cell.angle_beta   90.00
_cell.angle_gamma   90.00
#
_symmetry.space_group_name_H-M   'P 1'
#
loop_
_entity.id
_entity.type
_entity.pdbx_description
1 polymer ?
#
loop_
_entity_poly.entity_id
_entity_poly.type
_entity_poly.pdbx_seq_one_letter_code
_entity_poly.pdbx_strand_id
1 'polypeptide(L)' 'MKKSILNVGKALNKTEQKKINGGFGCPGPFCYGVSGMGCGTCSQYHALPSSCKGKVLVHADCFIGIEPN' A
#
# COMPACT_ATOMS: atom_id res chain seq x y z
N MET A 1 14.07 -40.93 -13.85
CA MET A 1 13.57 -40.52 -12.52
C MET A 1 12.62 -39.35 -12.70
N LYS A 2 11.34 -39.47 -12.33
CA LYS A 2 10.40 -38.33 -12.40
C LYS A 2 10.83 -37.29 -11.36
N LYS A 3 11.34 -36.14 -11.81
CA LYS A 3 11.64 -35.02 -10.91
C LYS A 3 10.32 -34.45 -10.43
N SER A 4 9.88 -34.87 -9.25
CA SER A 4 8.74 -34.25 -8.58
C SER A 4 9.18 -32.84 -8.20
N ILE A 5 8.67 -31.83 -8.91
CA ILE A 5 8.81 -30.43 -8.49
C ILE A 5 8.03 -30.36 -7.18
N LEU A 6 8.78 -30.26 -6.08
CA LEU A 6 8.32 -30.25 -4.70
C LEU A 6 7.07 -29.36 -4.57
N ASN A 7 5.89 -29.95 -4.36
CA ASN A 7 4.65 -29.19 -4.18
C ASN A 7 4.57 -28.75 -2.72
N VAL A 8 5.43 -27.81 -2.34
CA VAL A 8 5.59 -27.34 -0.96
C VAL A 8 4.45 -26.38 -0.62
N GLY A 9 3.30 -26.92 -0.24
CA GLY A 9 2.20 -26.15 0.35
C GLY A 9 0.85 -26.28 -0.38
N LYS A 10 -0.15 -25.62 0.20
CA LYS A 10 -1.52 -25.59 -0.35
C LYS A 10 -1.53 -24.79 -1.65
N ALA A 11 -1.97 -25.42 -2.74
CA ALA A 11 -2.26 -24.70 -3.98
C ALA A 11 -3.43 -23.74 -3.74
N LEU A 12 -3.18 -22.44 -3.90
CA LEU A 12 -4.17 -21.40 -3.68
C LEU A 12 -4.89 -21.08 -4.99
N ASN A 13 -6.22 -21.00 -4.94
CA ASN A 13 -6.99 -20.51 -6.08
C ASN A 13 -6.78 -18.99 -6.27
N LYS A 14 -7.22 -18.44 -7.41
CA LYS A 14 -7.06 -17.01 -7.73
C LYS A 14 -7.65 -16.08 -6.66
N THR A 15 -8.74 -16.47 -6.01
CA THR A 15 -9.37 -15.71 -4.93
C THR A 15 -8.52 -15.72 -3.67
N GLU A 16 -7.94 -16.87 -3.32
CA GLU A 16 -7.01 -17.00 -2.18
C GLU A 16 -5.70 -16.23 -2.43
N GLN A 17 -5.17 -16.26 -3.66
CA GLN A 17 -3.99 -15.47 -4.04
C GLN A 17 -4.23 -13.96 -3.92
N LYS A 18 -5.42 -13.48 -4.30
CA LYS A 18 -5.82 -12.07 -4.11
C LYS A 18 -5.93 -11.65 -2.64
N LYS A 19 -6.14 -12.58 -1.71
CA LYS A 19 -6.17 -12.27 -0.27
C LYS A 19 -4.76 -12.12 0.32
N ILE A 20 -3.75 -12.73 -0.29
CA ILE A 20 -2.35 -12.67 0.16
C ILE A 20 -1.67 -11.41 -0.34
N ASN A 21 -1.90 -11.06 -1.60
CA ASN A 21 -1.44 -9.79 -2.15
C ASN A 21 -2.32 -8.69 -1.57
N GLY A 22 -1.83 -8.03 -0.52
CA GLY A 22 -2.53 -6.93 0.15
C GLY A 22 -3.15 -5.95 -0.84
N GLY A 23 -4.36 -5.49 -0.53
CA GLY A 23 -5.15 -4.68 -1.46
C GLY A 23 -6.53 -4.29 -0.94
N PHE A 24 -6.73 -4.28 0.38
CA PHE A 24 -7.89 -3.58 0.94
C PHE A 24 -7.65 -2.08 0.78
N GLY A 25 -7.95 -1.60 -0.42
CA GLY A 25 -7.59 -0.29 -0.94
C GLY A 25 -8.25 0.80 -0.12
N CYS A 26 -7.41 1.56 0.57
CA CYS A 26 -7.81 2.87 1.00
C CYS A 26 -8.06 3.73 -0.25
N PRO A 27 -9.16 4.48 -0.30
CA PRO A 27 -9.44 5.32 -1.45
C PRO A 27 -8.32 6.36 -1.59
N GLY A 28 -7.85 6.58 -2.82
CA GLY A 28 -6.84 7.57 -3.14
C GLY A 28 -5.50 6.99 -3.61
N PRO A 29 -4.48 7.86 -3.77
CA PRO A 29 -3.15 7.44 -4.19
C PRO A 29 -2.46 6.57 -3.13
N PHE A 30 -1.48 5.78 -3.57
CA PHE A 30 -0.73 4.90 -2.67
C PHE A 30 0.37 5.63 -1.88
N CYS A 31 0.67 6.88 -2.23
CA CYS A 31 1.71 7.69 -1.64
C CYS A 31 1.24 9.13 -1.38
N TYR A 32 1.82 9.78 -0.36
CA TYR A 32 1.50 11.16 0.02
C TYR A 32 2.75 11.96 0.45
N GLY A 33 2.73 13.28 0.24
CA GLY A 33 3.76 14.21 0.72
C GLY A 33 4.99 14.35 -0.19
N VAL A 34 4.97 13.75 -1.39
CA VAL A 34 6.03 13.89 -2.39
C VAL A 34 5.45 14.59 -3.63
N SER A 35 5.93 15.79 -3.93
CA SER A 35 5.50 16.55 -5.11
C SER A 35 6.01 15.90 -6.40
N GLY A 36 5.17 15.87 -7.44
CA GLY A 36 5.60 15.51 -8.81
C GLY A 36 5.58 14.01 -9.18
N MET A 37 5.15 13.10 -8.29
CA MET A 37 5.12 11.65 -8.55
C MET A 37 3.71 11.03 -8.63
N GLY A 38 2.67 11.85 -8.71
CA GLY A 38 1.28 11.36 -8.62
C GLY A 38 0.86 10.93 -7.21
N CYS A 39 1.64 11.32 -6.19
CA CYS A 39 1.29 11.20 -4.79
C CYS A 39 0.31 12.30 -4.37
N GLY A 40 -0.50 12.01 -3.34
CA GLY A 40 -1.36 13.02 -2.73
C GLY A 40 -0.57 14.01 -1.85
N THR A 41 -1.24 15.07 -1.41
CA THR A 41 -0.66 16.06 -0.46
C THR A 41 -0.68 15.54 0.98
N CYS A 42 0.08 16.16 1.89
CA CYS A 42 0.01 15.80 3.31
C CYS A 42 -1.39 16.08 3.89
N SER A 43 -2.03 17.18 3.49
CA SER A 43 -3.45 17.43 3.79
C SER A 43 -4.37 16.25 3.39
N GLN A 44 -4.18 15.65 2.21
CA GLN A 44 -4.95 14.46 1.81
C GLN A 44 -4.63 13.23 2.66
N TYR A 45 -3.38 13.05 3.09
CA TYR A 45 -3.00 11.99 4.04
C TYR A 45 -3.67 12.18 5.41
N HIS A 46 -3.72 13.42 5.93
CA HIS A 46 -4.33 13.68 7.23
C HIS A 46 -5.84 13.42 7.24
N ALA A 47 -6.50 13.63 6.10
CA ALA A 47 -7.91 13.35 5.88
C ALA A 47 -8.23 11.84 5.71
N LEU A 48 -7.22 10.97 5.56
CA LEU A 48 -7.46 9.53 5.46
C LEU A 48 -8.05 8.97 6.77
N PRO A 49 -8.94 7.95 6.67
CA PRO A 49 -9.35 7.17 7.82
C PRO A 49 -8.13 6.59 8.56
N SER A 50 -8.20 6.47 9.89
CA SER A 50 -7.12 5.90 10.69
C SER A 50 -6.73 4.48 10.26
N SER A 51 -7.69 3.71 9.75
CA SER A 51 -7.49 2.37 9.18
C SER A 51 -6.67 2.35 7.88
N CYS A 52 -6.37 3.53 7.32
CA CYS A 52 -5.67 3.73 6.06
C CYS A 52 -4.29 4.35 6.20
N LYS A 53 -4.03 5.12 7.26
CA LYS A 53 -2.74 5.79 7.47
C LYS A 53 -1.55 4.83 7.55
N GLY A 54 -1.77 3.59 8.02
CA GLY A 54 -0.76 2.53 8.06
C GLY A 54 -0.66 1.66 6.80
N LYS A 55 -1.41 1.99 5.74
CA LYS A 55 -1.49 1.20 4.50
C LYS A 55 -1.02 1.96 3.26
N VAL A 56 -0.51 3.18 3.46
CA VAL A 56 -0.05 4.07 2.39
C VAL A 56 1.38 4.50 2.67
N LEU A 57 2.12 4.85 1.63
CA LEU A 57 3.42 5.49 1.76
C LEU A 57 3.21 6.96 2.09
N VAL A 58 3.98 7.49 3.02
CA VAL A 58 3.87 8.89 3.43
C VAL A 58 5.26 9.45 3.69
N HIS A 59 5.53 10.62 3.11
CA HIS A 59 6.78 11.32 3.33
C HIS A 59 6.87 11.89 4.76
N ALA A 60 8.09 11.97 5.32
CA ALA A 60 8.30 12.41 6.69
C ALA A 60 7.77 13.84 6.94
N ASP A 61 7.76 14.68 5.91
CA ASP A 61 7.25 16.06 5.91
C ASP A 61 5.82 16.18 6.45
N CYS A 62 4.97 15.17 6.22
CA CYS A 62 3.60 15.14 6.72
C CYS A 62 3.52 14.98 8.24
N PHE A 63 4.62 14.69 8.94
CA PHE A 63 4.66 14.58 10.41
C PHE A 63 5.38 15.74 11.08
N ILE A 64 6.21 16.49 10.35
CA ILE A 64 7.03 17.58 10.88
C ILE A 64 6.47 18.98 10.57
N GLY A 65 5.35 19.07 9.86
CA GLY A 65 4.65 20.34 9.59
C GLY A 65 5.32 21.21 8.52
N ILE A 66 6.16 20.62 7.66
CA ILE A 66 6.81 21.29 6.54
C ILE A 66 6.11 20.85 5.26
N GLU A 67 4.95 21.41 4.93
CA GLU A 67 4.35 21.18 3.61
C GLU A 67 5.07 22.09 2.59
N PRO A 68 5.76 21.53 1.57
CA PRO A 68 6.31 22.35 0.49
C PRO A 68 5.14 22.99 -0.28
N ASN A 69 5.22 24.32 -0.45
CA ASN A 69 4.26 25.14 -1.18
C ASN A 69 4.24 24.78 -2.68
#